data_AF-A0A831U1W9-F1
#
_entry.id   AF-A0A831U1W9-F1
#
_cell.length_a   1.000
_cell.length_b   1.000
_cell.length_c   1.000
_cell.angle_alpha   90.00
_cell.angle_beta   90.00
_cell.angle_gamma   90.00
#
_symmetry.space_group_name_H-M   'P 1'
#
loop_
_entity.id
_entity.type
_entity.pdbx_description
1 polymer ?
#
loop_
_entity_poly.entity_id
_entity_poly.type
_entity_poly.pdbx_seq_one_letter_code
_entity_poly.pdbx_strand_id
1 'polypeptide(L)' 'MPSEERRKKLAELRAELSRLLAQAQRGSLEKPSSIRKIKRTIAMILTVEREEAKQGKKA' A
#
# COMPACT_ATOMS: atom_id res chain seq x y z
N MET A 1 8.40 -6.05 11.09
CA MET A 1 8.95 -6.20 9.72
C MET A 1 10.12 -5.26 9.56
N PRO A 2 11.29 -5.77 9.15
CA PRO A 2 12.39 -4.96 8.63
C PRO A 2 11.90 -3.92 7.60
N SER A 3 12.57 -2.78 7.51
CA SER A 3 12.19 -1.68 6.60
C SER A 3 12.19 -2.13 5.13
N GLU A 4 13.08 -3.05 4.76
CA GLU A 4 13.16 -3.59 3.40
C GLU A 4 11.95 -4.46 3.02
N GLU A 5 11.45 -5.29 3.95
CA GLU A 5 10.25 -6.10 3.71
C GLU A 5 9.02 -5.22 3.47
N ARG A 6 8.90 -4.12 4.21
CA ARG A 6 7.82 -3.14 4.02
C ARG A 6 7.90 -2.46 2.66
N ARG A 7 9.11 -2.11 2.20
CA ARG A 7 9.33 -1.56 0.85
C ARG A 7 8.94 -2.55 -0.24
N LYS A 8 9.31 -3.82 -0.12
CA LYS A 8 8.88 -4.89 -1.05
C LYS A 8 7.36 -5.02 -1.05
N LYS A 9 6.73 -5.07 0.13
CA LYS A 9 5.27 -5.13 0.25
C LYS A 9 4.57 -3.92 -0.37
N LEU A 10 5.11 -2.72 -0.19
CA LEU A 10 4.59 -1.50 -0.81
C LEU A 10 4.65 -1.56 -2.34
N ALA A 11 5.73 -2.08 -2.90
CA ALA A 11 5.86 -2.24 -4.35
C ALA A 11 4.80 -3.21 -4.90
N GLU A 12 4.61 -4.35 -4.24
CA GLU A 12 3.55 -5.32 -4.59
C GLU A 12 2.15 -4.70 -4.55
N LEU A 13 1.82 -4.01 -3.44
CA LEU A 13 0.51 -3.39 -3.26
C LEU A 13 0.25 -2.28 -4.28
N ARG A 14 1.27 -1.50 -4.65
CA ARG A 14 1.17 -0.48 -5.70
C ARG A 14 0.94 -1.12 -7.07
N ALA A 15 1.64 -2.20 -7.39
CA ALA A 15 1.43 -2.94 -8.63
C ALA A 15 0.02 -3.53 -8.72
N GLU A 16 -0.49 -4.09 -7.63
CA GLU A 16 -1.85 -4.61 -7.53
C GLU A 16 -2.89 -3.50 -7.68
N LEU A 17 -2.69 -2.35 -7.00
CA LEU A 17 -3.56 -1.19 -7.15
C LEU A 17 -3.63 -0.72 -8.61
N SER A 18 -2.49 -0.64 -9.32
CA SER A 18 -2.46 -0.26 -10.73
C SER A 18 -3.27 -1.22 -11.60
N ARG A 19 -3.18 -2.53 -11.36
CA ARG A 19 -3.98 -3.54 -12.07
C ARG A 19 -5.48 -3.34 -11.83
N LEU A 20 -5.89 -3.14 -10.57
CA LEU A 20 -7.30 -2.92 -10.22
C LEU A 20 -7.84 -1.62 -10.84
N LEU A 21 -7.05 -0.55 -10.87
CA LEU A 21 -7.44 0.70 -11.52
C LEU A 21 -7.60 0.52 -13.03
N ALA A 22 -6.71 -0.24 -13.69
CA ALA A 22 -6.83 -0.56 -15.11
C ALA A 22 -8.06 -1.44 -15.42
N GLN A 23 -8.44 -2.34 -14.51
CA GLN A 23 -9.71 -3.09 -14.62
C GLN A 23 -10.92 -2.17 -14.42
N ALA A 24 -10.86 -1.26 -13.44
CA ALA A 24 -11.93 -0.30 -13.18
C ALA A 24 -12.20 0.59 -14.39
N GLN A 25 -11.14 1.12 -15.00
CA GLN A 25 -11.23 1.96 -16.20
C GLN A 25 -11.84 1.23 -17.39
N ARG A 26 -11.59 -0.08 -17.52
CA ARG A 26 -12.17 -0.93 -18.58
C ARG A 26 -13.56 -1.47 -18.24
N GLY A 27 -14.11 -1.12 -17.08
CA GLY A 27 -15.41 -1.63 -16.62
C GLY A 27 -15.41 -3.12 -16.24
N SER A 28 -14.24 -3.74 -16.10
CA SER A 28 -14.09 -5.18 -15.79
C SER A 28 -13.76 -5.47 -14.33
N LEU A 29 -13.83 -4.46 -13.45
CA LEU A 29 -13.57 -4.65 -12.03
C LEU A 29 -14.79 -5.22 -11.31
N GLU A 30 -14.67 -6.45 -10.80
CA GLU A 30 -15.74 -7.13 -10.06
C GLU A 30 -16.02 -6.52 -8.68
N LYS A 31 -14.96 -6.12 -7.96
CA LYS A 31 -15.05 -5.68 -6.55
C LYS A 31 -14.41 -4.30 -6.37
N PRO A 32 -15.18 -3.21 -6.49
CA PRO A 32 -14.70 -1.85 -6.24
C PRO A 32 -14.10 -1.64 -4.83
N SER A 33 -14.59 -2.41 -3.84
CA SER A 33 -14.09 -2.37 -2.47
C SER A 33 -12.62 -2.82 -2.34
N SER A 34 -12.10 -3.61 -3.27
CA SER A 34 -10.70 -4.07 -3.28
C SER A 34 -9.72 -2.90 -3.42
N ILE A 35 -10.04 -1.91 -4.26
CA ILE A 35 -9.22 -0.68 -4.40
C ILE A 35 -9.10 0.05 -3.05
N ARG A 36 -10.22 0.20 -2.34
CA ARG A 36 -10.24 0.88 -1.03
C ARG A 36 -9.41 0.12 0.00
N LYS A 37 -9.50 -1.21 0.02
CA LYS A 37 -8.72 -2.06 0.92
C LYS A 37 -7.22 -1.90 0.66
N ILE A 38 -6.77 -2.00 -0.59
CA ILE A 38 -5.34 -1.85 -0.94
C ILE A 38 -4.83 -0.46 -0.57
N LYS A 39 -5.57 0.61 -0.89
CA LYS A 39 -5.20 1.98 -0.49
C LYS A 39 -5.03 2.12 1.02
N ARG A 40 -5.93 1.52 1.81
CA ARG A 40 -5.84 1.52 3.28
C ARG A 40 -4.61 0.76 3.78
N THR A 41 -4.31 -0.40 3.20
CA THR A 41 -3.13 -1.18 3.55
C THR A 41 -1.84 -0.41 3.27
N ILE A 42 -1.73 0.23 2.10
CA ILE A 42 -0.59 1.10 1.76
C ILE A 42 -0.44 2.23 2.79
N ALA A 43 -1.53 2.93 3.13
CA ALA A 43 -1.50 4.02 4.08
C ALA A 43 -1.06 3.57 5.49
N MET A 44 -1.48 2.38 5.93
CA MET A 44 -1.06 1.79 7.20
C MET A 44 0.44 1.52 7.23
N ILE A 45 1.01 0.91 6.17
CA ILE A 45 2.45 0.64 6.09
C ILE A 45 3.25 1.95 6.14
N LEU A 46 2.84 2.96 5.37
CA LEU A 46 3.50 4.27 5.36
C LEU A 46 3.41 4.98 6.72
N THR A 47 2.31 4.78 7.45
CA THR A 47 2.17 5.32 8.81
C THR A 47 3.18 4.68 9.76
N VAL A 48 3.32 3.35 9.72
CA VAL A 48 4.31 2.63 10.54
C VAL A 48 5.73 3.09 10.21
N GLU A 49 6.07 3.18 8.91
CA GLU A 49 7.39 3.71 8.48
C GLU A 49 7.65 5.12 9.01
N ARG A 50 6.64 5.99 8.99
CA ARG A 50 6.76 7.35 9.51
C ARG A 50 6.97 7.38 11.02
N GLU A 51 6.23 6.57 11.78
CA GLU A 51 6.33 6.52 13.23
C GLU A 51 7.68 5.94 13.68
N GLU A 52 8.16 4.87 13.03
CA GLU A 52 9.50 4.35 13.28
C GLU A 52 10.60 5.37 12.94
N ALA A 53 10.47 6.09 11.81
CA ALA A 53 11.42 7.14 11.45
C ALA A 53 11.43 8.29 12.47
N LYS A 54 10.30 8.61 13.09
CA LYS A 54 10.24 9.59 14.19
C LYS A 54 10.89 9.05 15.46
N GLN A 55 10.71 7.78 15.79
CA GLN A 55 11.32 7.15 16.97
C GLN A 55 12.85 7.05 16.81
N GLY A 56 13.34 6.65 15.64
CA GLY A 56 14.79 6.60 15.35
C GLY A 56 15.46 7.99 15.30
N LYS A 57 14.71 9.07 15.08
CA LYS A 57 15.20 10.46 15.16
C LYS A 57 15.22 11.03 16.59
N LYS A 58 14.56 10.36 17.54
CA LYS A 58 14.52 10.77 18.95
C LYS A 58 15.58 10.07 19.81
N ALA A 59 16.33 9.13 19.24
CA ALA A 59 17.41 8.38 19.89
C ALA A 59 18.77 9.03 19.60
#